data_AF-A0A0D8JBH1-F1
#
_entry.id   AF-A0A0D8JBH1-F1
#
_cell.length_a   1.000
_cell.length_b   1.000
_cell.length_c   1.000
_cell.angle_alpha   90.00
_cell.angle_beta   90.00
_cell.angle_gamma   90.00
#
_symmetry.space_group_name_H-M   'P 1'
#
loop_
_entity.id
_entity.type
_entity.pdbx_description
1 polymer ?
#
loop_
_entity_poly.entity_id
_entity_poly.type
_entity_poly.pdbx_seq_one_letter_code
_entity_poly.pdbx_strand_id
1 'polypeptide(L)'
;MKKQKELKLNPFQLNVLLNEEEKQDFQFLLENGVYCNNCKAVCPKGVVDYTASLDDLNDIRIEGHCAACGHKVVRIMELGEDRSFFEKVMEFRQSIQN
;
A
#
# COMPACT_ATOMS: atom_id res chain seq x y z
N MET A 1 8.52 -2.84 -17.47
CA MET A 1 9.04 -3.78 -16.45
C MET A 1 8.30 -5.11 -16.56
N LYS A 2 8.90 -6.23 -16.15
CA LYS A 2 8.21 -7.54 -16.21
C LYS A 2 7.15 -7.61 -15.11
N LYS A 3 5.92 -7.96 -15.46
CA LYS A 3 4.82 -8.13 -14.50
C LYS A 3 5.16 -9.20 -13.44
N GLN A 4 4.88 -8.88 -12.19
CA GLN A 4 5.07 -9.75 -11.04
C GLN A 4 3.75 -10.41 -10.61
N LYS A 5 3.84 -11.45 -9.79
CA LYS A 5 2.66 -11.97 -9.09
C LYS A 5 2.30 -11.05 -7.93
N GLU A 6 1.01 -10.82 -7.73
CA GLU A 6 0.55 -10.10 -6.53
C GLU A 6 1.02 -10.81 -5.26
N LEU A 7 1.39 -10.02 -4.25
CA LEU A 7 1.92 -10.53 -2.99
C LEU A 7 1.30 -9.77 -1.82
N LYS A 8 0.52 -10.48 -0.99
CA LYS A 8 0.03 -9.93 0.27
C LYS A 8 1.17 -9.71 1.25
N LEU A 9 1.15 -8.56 1.92
CA LEU A 9 2.14 -8.19 2.92
C LEU A 9 1.50 -8.24 4.31
N ASN A 10 2.20 -8.84 5.26
CA ASN A 10 1.92 -8.60 6.68
C ASN A 10 2.55 -7.26 7.14
N PRO A 11 2.17 -6.72 8.31
CA PRO A 11 2.68 -5.44 8.77
C PRO A 11 4.21 -5.38 8.93
N PHE A 12 4.84 -6.48 9.33
CA PHE A 12 6.29 -6.55 9.46
C PHE A 12 6.98 -6.46 8.10
N GLN A 13 6.49 -7.19 7.10
CA GLN A 13 7.01 -7.17 5.74
C GLN A 13 6.86 -5.78 5.11
N LEU A 14 5.70 -5.15 5.28
CA LEU A 14 5.47 -3.77 4.82
C LEU A 14 6.47 -2.80 5.46
N ASN A 15 6.64 -2.87 6.78
CA ASN A 15 7.56 -2.00 7.52
C ASN A 15 9.04 -2.21 7.15
N VAL A 16 9.40 -3.44 6.73
CA VAL A 16 10.74 -3.74 6.21
C VAL A 16 10.94 -3.16 4.82
N LEU A 17 9.92 -3.20 3.95
CA LEU A 17 10.00 -2.69 2.58
C LEU A 17 10.08 -1.17 2.53
N LEU A 18 9.32 -0.47 3.36
CA LEU A 18 9.32 0.99 3.37
C LEU A 18 10.53 1.57 4.11
N ASN A 19 11.09 2.65 3.58
CA ASN A 19 12.00 3.54 4.30
C ASN A 19 11.21 4.50 5.21
N GLU A 20 11.89 5.33 6.02
CA GLU A 20 11.22 6.20 6.99
C GLU A 20 10.33 7.28 6.35
N GLU A 21 10.72 7.82 5.20
CA GLU A 21 9.92 8.79 4.44
C GLU A 21 8.68 8.10 3.85
N GLU A 22 8.86 6.96 3.20
CA GLU A 22 7.76 6.18 2.62
C GLU A 22 6.75 5.70 3.68
N LYS A 23 7.20 5.43 4.91
CA LYS A 23 6.30 5.12 6.04
C LYS A 23 5.45 6.32 6.44
N GLN A 24 6.04 7.52 6.44
CA GLN A 24 5.30 8.74 6.72
C GLN A 24 4.28 9.02 5.63
N ASP A 25 4.65 8.84 4.36
CA ASP A 25 3.75 8.97 3.22
C ASP A 25 2.62 7.94 3.26
N PHE A 26 2.94 6.70 3.61
CA PHE A 26 1.95 5.63 3.78
C PHE A 26 0.93 5.99 4.87
N GLN A 27 1.41 6.45 6.03
CA GLN A 27 0.54 6.88 7.13
C GLN A 27 -0.31 8.10 6.74
N PHE A 28 0.30 9.10 6.10
CA PHE A 28 -0.41 10.28 5.60
C PHE A 28 -1.50 9.89 4.60
N LEU A 29 -1.22 8.94 3.71
CA LEU A 29 -2.18 8.44 2.74
C LEU A 29 -3.37 7.75 3.42
N LEU A 30 -3.15 6.94 4.46
CA LEU A 30 -4.24 6.32 5.21
C LEU A 30 -5.12 7.35 5.92
N GLU A 31 -4.53 8.43 6.44
CA GLU A 31 -5.25 9.46 7.18
C GLU A 31 -5.97 10.46 6.26
N ASN A 32 -5.34 10.83 5.14
CA ASN A 32 -5.71 12.01 4.34
C ASN A 32 -5.74 11.77 2.81
N GLY A 33 -5.31 10.61 2.33
CA GLY A 33 -5.05 10.39 0.89
C GLY A 33 -6.10 9.57 0.15
N VAL A 34 -7.10 9.00 0.83
CA VAL A 34 -8.05 8.06 0.20
C VAL A 34 -9.42 8.67 0.02
N TYR A 35 -9.84 8.85 -1.24
CA TYR A 35 -11.20 9.29 -1.58
C TYR A 35 -12.23 8.18 -1.38
N CYS A 36 -13.32 8.49 -0.68
CA CYS A 36 -14.44 7.60 -0.46
C CYS A 36 -15.62 7.96 -1.36
N ASN A 37 -15.99 7.05 -2.26
CA ASN A 37 -17.11 7.24 -3.18
C ASN A 37 -18.48 7.37 -2.50
N ASN A 38 -18.61 6.88 -1.26
CA ASN A 38 -19.85 7.01 -0.48
C ASN A 38 -19.93 8.37 0.24
N CYS A 39 -18.84 8.82 0.87
CA CYS A 39 -18.79 10.14 1.50
C CYS A 39 -18.69 11.29 0.49
N LYS A 40 -18.29 10.99 -0.76
CA LYS A 40 -17.93 11.99 -1.79
C LYS A 40 -16.82 12.95 -1.36
N ALA A 41 -15.95 12.49 -0.47
CA ALA A 41 -14.81 13.23 0.07
C ALA A 41 -13.65 12.28 0.34
N VAL A 42 -12.46 12.83 0.62
CA VAL A 42 -11.40 12.09 1.33
C VAL A 42 -12.00 11.50 2.60
N CYS A 43 -11.64 10.25 2.94
CA CYS A 43 -12.11 9.56 4.15
C CYS A 43 -11.96 10.48 5.37
N PRO A 44 -13.05 11.09 5.90
CA PRO A 44 -12.91 12.20 6.86
C PRO A 44 -12.31 11.80 8.21
N LYS A 45 -12.21 10.49 8.47
CA LYS A 45 -11.63 9.88 9.66
C LYS A 45 -10.54 8.86 9.31
N GLY A 46 -9.97 8.96 8.11
CA GLY A 46 -8.98 8.02 7.60
C GLY A 46 -9.54 6.64 7.23
N VAL A 47 -8.61 5.72 6.92
CA VAL A 47 -8.86 4.34 6.54
C VAL A 47 -8.53 3.40 7.70
N VAL A 48 -9.41 2.42 7.93
CA VAL A 48 -9.28 1.37 8.96
C VAL A 48 -9.41 -0.02 8.35
N ASP A 49 -9.05 -1.05 9.12
CA ASP A 49 -9.14 -2.47 8.76
C ASP A 49 -8.53 -2.76 7.38
N TYR A 50 -7.33 -2.22 7.15
CA TYR A 50 -6.68 -2.29 5.85
C TYR A 50 -5.76 -3.50 5.72
N THR A 51 -5.56 -3.91 4.47
CA THR A 51 -4.53 -4.85 4.05
C THR A 51 -3.64 -4.18 3.00
N ALA A 52 -2.37 -4.58 2.97
CA ALA A 52 -1.42 -4.13 1.96
C ALA A 52 -0.96 -5.31 1.11
N SER A 53 -0.75 -5.06 -0.17
CA SER A 53 -0.19 -6.03 -1.12
C SER A 53 0.64 -5.32 -2.17
N LEU A 54 1.67 -5.98 -2.67
CA LEU A 54 2.35 -5.57 -3.90
C LEU A 54 1.53 -6.05 -5.10
N ASP A 55 1.28 -5.17 -6.06
CA ASP A 55 0.61 -5.51 -7.30
C ASP A 55 1.59 -6.08 -8.36
N ASP A 56 1.15 -6.14 -9.62
CA ASP A 56 1.95 -6.69 -10.72
C ASP A 56 3.08 -5.75 -11.18
N LEU A 57 3.07 -4.48 -10.76
CA LEU A 57 4.12 -3.49 -10.99
C LEU A 57 5.01 -3.25 -9.76
N ASN A 58 4.75 -3.98 -8.67
CA ASN A 58 5.35 -3.77 -7.35
C ASN A 58 4.88 -2.47 -6.67
N ASP A 59 3.76 -1.89 -7.07
CA ASP A 59 3.14 -0.81 -6.30
C ASP A 59 2.45 -1.35 -5.05
N ILE A 60 2.34 -0.52 -4.02
CA ILE A 60 1.62 -0.91 -2.79
C ILE A 60 0.12 -0.61 -2.99
N ARG A 61 -0.65 -1.67 -3.19
CA ARG A 61 -2.12 -1.65 -3.13
C ARG A 61 -2.57 -1.75 -1.68
N ILE A 62 -3.43 -0.80 -1.28
CA ILE A 62 -4.07 -0.72 0.02
C ILE A 62 -5.56 -0.93 -0.18
N GLU A 63 -6.12 -1.92 0.50
CA GLU A 63 -7.57 -2.15 0.56
C GLU A 63 -8.04 -2.09 2.01
N GLY A 64 -9.04 -1.24 2.30
CA GLY A 64 -9.58 -1.09 3.65
C GLY A 64 -10.97 -0.46 3.64
N HIS A 65 -11.36 0.15 4.74
CA HIS A 65 -12.67 0.79 4.90
C HIS A 65 -12.54 2.24 5.36
N CYS A 66 -13.39 3.11 4.82
CA CYS A 66 -13.52 4.48 5.29
C CYS A 66 -14.05 4.48 6.72
N ALA A 67 -13.30 4.98 7.70
CA ALA A 67 -13.69 4.95 9.10
C ALA A 67 -14.96 5.76 9.42
N ALA A 68 -15.35 6.68 8.52
CA ALA A 68 -16.55 7.50 8.70
C ALA A 68 -17.86 6.79 8.28
N CYS A 69 -17.81 5.90 7.28
CA CYS A 69 -19.03 5.28 6.72
C CYS A 69 -18.95 3.76 6.52
N GLY A 70 -17.80 3.14 6.80
CA GLY A 70 -17.57 1.70 6.61
C GLY A 70 -17.49 1.25 5.15
N HIS A 71 -17.57 2.16 4.17
CA HIS A 71 -17.50 1.78 2.76
C HIS A 71 -16.09 1.32 2.38
N LYS A 72 -16.00 0.26 1.56
CA LYS A 72 -14.72 -0.24 1.04
C LYS A 72 -14.03 0.84 0.21
N VAL A 73 -12.73 1.01 0.44
CA VAL A 73 -11.87 1.92 -0.30
C VAL A 73 -10.60 1.21 -0.73
N VAL A 74 -10.06 1.64 -1.87
CA VAL A 74 -8.83 1.10 -2.44
C VAL A 74 -7.94 2.27 -2.86
N ARG A 75 -6.65 2.17 -2.57
CA ARG A 75 -5.65 3.14 -3.02
C ARG A 75 -4.38 2.41 -3.46
N ILE A 76 -3.67 3.01 -4.41
CA ILE A 76 -2.36 2.55 -4.85
C ILE A 76 -1.36 3.63 -4.46
N MET A 77 -0.26 3.22 -3.84
CA MET A 77 0.93 4.03 -3.63
C MET A 77 1.96 3.59 -4.68
N GLU A 78 2.20 4.48 -5.65
CA GLU A 78 3.00 4.22 -6.85
C GLU A 78 4.49 4.33 -6.49
N LEU A 79 5.12 3.20 -6.18
CA LEU A 79 6.54 3.09 -5.81
C LEU A 79 7.30 2.11 -6.72
N GLY A 80 6.59 1.35 -7.55
CA GLY A 80 7.18 0.32 -8.41
C GLY A 80 8.17 0.88 -9.43
N GLU A 81 8.02 2.15 -9.83
CA GLU A 81 8.96 2.84 -10.71
C GLU A 81 10.17 3.44 -9.97
N ASP A 82 10.12 3.57 -8.63
CA ASP A 82 11.30 3.97 -7.86
C ASP A 82 12.30 2.82 -7.86
N ARG A 83 13.52 3.12 -8.32
CA ARG A 83 14.56 2.11 -8.50
C ARG A 83 14.96 1.46 -7.17
N SER A 84 15.09 2.25 -6.11
CA SER A 84 15.57 1.76 -4.81
C SER A 84 14.53 0.85 -4.15
N PHE A 85 13.26 1.24 -4.22
CA PHE A 85 12.14 0.44 -3.75
C PHE A 85 11.99 -0.83 -4.59
N PHE A 86 12.06 -0.72 -5.92
CA PHE A 86 11.93 -1.86 -6.81
C PHE A 86 13.00 -2.93 -6.56
N GLU A 87 14.27 -2.53 -6.45
CA GLU A 87 15.39 -3.45 -6.16
C GLU A 87 15.15 -4.18 -4.83
N LYS A 88 14.75 -3.46 -3.78
CA LYS A 88 14.43 -4.02 -2.45
C LYS A 88 13.26 -5.00 -2.49
N VAL A 89 12.19 -4.69 -3.22
CA VAL A 89 11.05 -5.60 -3.40
C VAL A 89 11.46 -6.87 -4.14
N MET A 90 12.32 -6.76 -5.15
CA MET A 90 12.79 -7.92 -5.90
C MET A 90 13.65 -8.85 -5.03
N GLU A 91 14.54 -8.29 -4.19
CA GLU A 91 15.30 -9.06 -3.20
C GLU A 91 14.39 -9.74 -2.18
N PHE A 92 13.39 -9.02 -1.67
CA PHE A 92 12.39 -9.57 -0.75
C PHE A 92 11.60 -10.73 -1.37
N ARG A 93 11.18 -10.61 -2.64
CA ARG A 93 10.47 -11.69 -3.36
C ARG A 93 11.33 -12.94 -3.50
N GLN A 94 12.65 -12.80 -3.65
CA GLN A 94 13.57 -13.94 -3.70
C GLN A 94 13.75 -14.59 -2.33
N SER A 95 13.80 -13.79 -1.25
CA SER A 95 14.06 -14.30 0.10
C SER A 95 12.91 -15.15 0.67
N ILE A 96 11.68 -14.94 0.20
CA ILE A 96 10.49 -15.70 0.64
C ILE A 96 10.14 -16.90 -0.26
N GLN A 97 10.88 -17.10 -1.36
CA GLN A 97 10.72 -18.25 -2.25
C GLN A 97 11.58 -19.46 -1.84
N ASN A 98 12.54 -19.25 -0.94
CA ASN A 98 13.36 -20.30 -0.31
C ASN A 98 12.76 -20.72 1.03
#